data_AF-A0A2K6QIV2-F1
#
_entry.id   AF-A0A2K6QIV2-F1
#
_cell.length_a   1.000
_cell.length_b   1.000
_cell.length_c   1.000
_cell.angle_alpha   90.00
_cell.angle_beta   90.00
_cell.angle_gamma   90.00
#
_symmetry.space_group_name_H-M   'P 1'
#
loop_
_entity.id
_entity.type
_entity.pdbx_description
1 polymer ?
#
loop_
_entity_poly.entity_id
_entity_poly.type
_entity_poly.pdbx_seq_one_letter_code
_entity_poly.pdbx_strand_id
1 'polypeptide(L)'
;AVLDAAIPRLGPTPQTTEALGVLSPSSLAPLTPVPRPSSWAPRSGAAQWNLVCGDGWKVPLEQVSHLLGWLLGCVVLGAGCDRFGRRAVFVASLVLATGLGASEALAASFPTLLVLRLLHGGTLAGALLALFLARLELCDPPHRLAFSVGAGLFSVAGTLLLPGLAVLVQDWRLLQGLGALMSGLLLLFWGFPALFPESPCWLLATGQVARARKILWHFAEASGVDPEDSSLEENSLVTELAMLSAGSPQPQYQSPLGLLRTQVTWRNGLILGFSSLVGEGIRASFRRSLAPQVPTFYLPYFLEAGLEAAALVFLLLTADRCGRRPVLLLGTMATGLASLLLLAGAQYLPGWTMLSLSVLGLLASRAVSALSSLFAAEVFPTVIRGAGLGLVLGAGFLGQAAGPLDALHGRRGFFLQHVVFASLAVLALLCVLLLPESRSRGLPQSLQDADRLRRSPLLRACPCQDHLPLLSPSDACWAGHTPEQH
;
A
#
# COMPACT_ATOMS: atom_id res chain seq x y z
N ALA A 1 12.01 10.23 -2.74
CA ALA A 1 12.84 9.15 -2.18
C ALA A 1 14.29 9.20 -2.68
N VAL A 2 14.59 8.87 -3.95
CA VAL A 2 15.97 8.95 -4.49
C VAL A 2 16.51 10.39 -4.48
N LEU A 3 15.68 11.37 -4.86
CA LEU A 3 16.06 12.78 -4.79
C LEU A 3 16.25 13.25 -3.34
N ASP A 4 15.33 12.90 -2.44
CA ASP A 4 15.43 13.24 -1.01
C ASP A 4 16.66 12.61 -0.34
N ALA A 5 17.00 11.37 -0.70
CA ALA A 5 18.17 10.67 -0.17
C ALA A 5 19.50 11.22 -0.71
N ALA A 6 19.48 11.80 -1.92
CA ALA A 6 20.66 12.31 -2.64
C ALA A 6 20.95 13.82 -2.41
N ILE A 7 20.17 14.51 -1.57
CA ILE A 7 20.40 15.93 -1.24
C ILE A 7 20.98 16.04 0.18
N PRO A 8 22.31 16.03 0.37
CA PRO A 8 22.91 16.48 1.62
C PRO A 8 22.78 18.01 1.71
N ARG A 9 21.96 18.53 2.63
CA ARG A 9 21.95 19.98 2.92
C ARG A 9 23.24 20.35 3.65
N LEU A 10 24.09 21.13 3.00
CA LEU A 10 25.23 21.81 3.64
C LEU A 10 24.70 22.93 4.56
N GLY A 11 24.73 22.69 5.87
CA GLY A 11 24.69 23.72 6.92
C GLY A 11 23.38 24.50 7.12
N PRO A 12 23.20 25.15 8.29
CA PRO A 12 21.95 25.80 8.64
C PRO A 12 21.77 27.09 7.85
N THR A 13 20.63 27.22 7.17
CA THR A 13 20.10 28.53 6.78
C THR A 13 19.83 29.33 8.06
N PRO A 14 20.32 30.58 8.20
CA PRO A 14 20.07 31.37 9.39
C PRO A 14 18.56 31.57 9.56
N GLN A 15 18.06 31.21 10.74
CA GLN A 15 16.71 31.55 11.17
C GLN A 15 16.64 33.07 11.27
N THR A 16 15.85 33.71 10.43
CA THR A 16 15.40 35.08 10.69
C THR A 16 14.38 35.02 11.83
N THR A 17 14.89 35.18 13.05
CA THR A 17 14.07 35.50 14.21
C THR A 17 13.53 36.91 14.01
N GLU A 18 12.22 37.05 13.81
CA GLU A 18 11.53 38.33 13.94
C GLU A 18 11.59 38.75 15.42
N ALA A 19 12.60 39.55 15.77
CA ALA A 19 12.61 40.32 16.99
C ALA A 19 12.18 41.75 16.65
N LEU A 20 10.98 42.12 17.09
CA LEU A 20 10.52 43.50 17.18
C LEU A 20 11.53 44.31 18.01
N GLY A 21 12.18 45.29 17.39
CA GLY A 21 13.12 46.20 18.05
C GLY A 21 13.53 47.37 17.16
N VAL A 22 12.81 48.48 17.32
CA VAL A 22 13.19 49.91 17.14
C VAL A 22 14.37 50.26 16.22
N LEU A 23 14.05 51.09 15.21
CA LEU A 23 14.92 51.78 14.24
C LEU A 23 16.22 52.40 14.80
N SER A 24 17.33 52.26 14.05
CA SER A 24 18.27 53.36 13.74
C SER A 24 19.15 53.02 12.51
N PRO A 25 19.43 53.95 11.58
CA PRO A 25 20.12 53.67 10.31
C PRO A 25 21.61 54.06 10.37
N SER A 26 22.54 53.12 10.16
CA SER A 26 23.90 53.41 9.66
C SER A 26 24.75 52.14 9.53
N SER A 27 24.90 51.63 8.31
CA SER A 27 26.13 51.07 7.73
C SER A 27 25.82 50.28 6.46
N LEU A 28 25.98 50.93 5.31
CA LEU A 28 26.15 50.22 4.04
C LEU A 28 27.54 49.57 4.05
N ALA A 29 27.60 48.24 4.10
CA ALA A 29 28.79 47.46 3.72
C ALA A 29 28.50 46.77 2.37
N PRO A 30 29.45 46.76 1.42
CA PRO A 30 29.21 46.26 0.07
C PRO A 30 29.09 44.72 0.04
N LEU A 31 28.15 44.23 -0.77
CA LEU A 31 27.97 42.82 -1.09
C LEU A 31 29.24 42.23 -1.70
N THR A 32 29.90 41.32 -0.98
CA THR A 32 30.98 40.50 -1.53
C THR A 32 30.39 39.44 -2.47
N PRO A 33 30.96 39.24 -3.67
CA PRO A 33 30.48 38.21 -4.59
C PRO A 33 30.81 36.81 -4.02
N VAL A 34 29.81 35.94 -3.98
CA VAL A 34 29.95 34.53 -3.60
C VAL A 34 30.93 33.84 -4.57
N PRO A 35 31.98 33.14 -4.09
CA PRO A 35 32.91 32.45 -4.97
C PRO A 35 32.22 31.28 -5.66
N ARG A 36 32.48 31.12 -6.97
CA ARG A 36 32.06 29.95 -7.76
C ARG A 36 32.61 28.68 -7.11
N PRO A 37 31.83 27.58 -7.00
CA PRO A 37 32.34 26.34 -6.44
C PRO A 37 33.45 25.79 -7.34
N SER A 38 34.56 25.42 -6.71
CA SER A 38 35.67 24.70 -7.31
C SER A 38 35.20 23.35 -7.89
N SER A 39 35.98 22.85 -8.84
CA SER A 39 35.76 21.71 -9.75
C SER A 39 35.49 20.34 -9.10
N TRP A 40 35.28 20.27 -7.78
CA TRP A 40 35.07 19.05 -6.99
C TRP A 40 33.76 19.07 -6.19
N ALA A 41 32.76 19.84 -6.62
CA ALA A 41 31.43 19.76 -6.05
C ALA A 41 30.76 18.42 -6.42
N PRO A 42 30.24 17.63 -5.47
CA PRO A 42 29.50 16.41 -5.78
C PRO A 42 28.32 16.76 -6.70
N ARG A 43 28.13 15.98 -7.78
CA ARG A 43 27.05 16.14 -8.77
C ARG A 43 25.69 15.73 -8.19
N SER A 44 25.34 16.30 -7.04
CA SER A 44 24.02 16.16 -6.44
C SER A 44 22.97 16.79 -7.37
N GLY A 45 21.79 16.16 -7.48
CA GLY A 45 20.69 16.68 -8.31
C GLY A 45 20.27 18.11 -7.93
N ALA A 46 20.55 18.53 -6.70
CA ALA A 46 20.37 19.89 -6.22
C ALA A 46 21.24 20.94 -6.91
N ALA A 47 22.50 20.61 -7.23
CA ALA A 47 23.40 21.49 -7.95
C ALA A 47 23.07 21.57 -9.45
N GLN A 48 22.63 20.46 -10.06
CA GLN A 48 22.32 20.39 -11.50
C GLN A 48 21.05 21.18 -11.86
N TRP A 49 20.04 21.17 -10.99
CA TRP A 49 18.73 21.81 -11.24
C TRP A 49 18.49 23.06 -10.37
N ASN A 50 19.51 23.59 -9.70
CA ASN A 50 19.44 24.75 -8.79
C ASN A 50 18.30 24.63 -7.75
N LEU A 51 18.17 23.47 -7.09
CA LEU A 51 17.08 23.16 -6.14
C LEU A 51 17.17 23.92 -4.80
N VAL A 52 18.16 24.80 -4.63
CA VAL A 52 18.46 25.52 -3.37
C VAL A 52 17.95 26.98 -3.39
N CYS A 53 17.54 27.52 -4.54
CA CYS A 53 17.01 28.89 -4.69
C CYS A 53 15.57 28.88 -5.26
N GLY A 54 15.14 29.90 -6.03
CA GLY A 54 13.74 30.12 -6.48
C GLY A 54 13.00 28.96 -7.19
N ASP A 55 13.70 27.85 -7.45
CA ASP A 55 13.21 26.61 -8.04
C ASP A 55 12.93 25.48 -7.02
N GLY A 56 12.91 25.75 -5.72
CA GLY A 56 12.64 24.75 -4.67
C GLY A 56 11.28 24.03 -4.78
N TRP A 57 10.33 24.57 -5.54
CA TRP A 57 9.03 23.95 -5.85
C TRP A 57 9.16 22.70 -6.73
N LYS A 58 10.28 22.52 -7.44
CA LYS A 58 10.51 21.38 -8.34
C LYS A 58 10.58 20.05 -7.60
N VAL A 59 11.11 20.03 -6.37
CA VAL A 59 11.23 18.79 -5.55
C VAL A 59 9.88 18.22 -5.16
N PRO A 60 8.99 18.95 -4.47
CA PRO A 60 7.68 18.42 -4.12
C PRO A 60 6.80 18.18 -5.37
N LEU A 61 6.99 18.92 -6.46
CA LEU A 61 6.29 18.65 -7.71
C LEU A 61 6.69 17.29 -8.32
N GLU A 62 7.99 16.95 -8.31
CA GLU A 62 8.46 15.63 -8.73
C GLU A 62 7.83 14.52 -7.88
N GLN A 63 7.79 14.69 -6.55
CA GLN A 63 7.15 13.75 -5.65
C GLN A 63 5.65 13.59 -5.93
N VAL A 64 4.92 14.69 -6.18
CA VAL A 64 3.49 14.64 -6.55
C VAL A 64 3.30 13.90 -7.87
N SER A 65 4.13 14.17 -8.88
CA SER A 65 4.02 13.50 -10.19
C SER A 65 4.23 11.99 -10.09
N HIS A 66 5.18 11.57 -9.25
CA HIS A 66 5.44 10.16 -9.01
C HIS A 66 4.26 9.51 -8.29
N LEU A 67 3.76 10.12 -7.20
CA LEU A 67 2.59 9.62 -6.46
C LEU A 67 1.32 9.58 -7.31
N LEU A 68 1.12 10.54 -8.20
CA LEU A 68 0.04 10.53 -9.19
C LEU A 68 0.20 9.36 -10.17
N GLY A 69 1.42 9.09 -10.60
CA GLY A 69 1.78 7.88 -11.32
C GLY A 69 1.34 6.61 -10.59
N TRP A 70 1.70 6.48 -9.30
CA TRP A 70 1.32 5.35 -8.47
C TRP A 70 -0.20 5.19 -8.33
N LEU A 71 -0.92 6.29 -8.09
CA LEU A 71 -2.39 6.32 -8.05
C LEU A 71 -2.99 5.76 -9.34
N LEU A 72 -2.60 6.31 -10.49
CA LEU A 72 -3.12 5.92 -11.80
C LEU A 72 -2.73 4.48 -12.15
N GLY A 73 -1.49 4.08 -11.84
CA GLY A 73 -0.98 2.73 -12.05
C GLY A 73 -1.77 1.69 -11.28
N CYS A 74 -2.01 1.89 -9.98
CA CYS A 74 -2.82 0.98 -9.17
C CYS A 74 -4.24 0.79 -9.76
N VAL A 75 -4.89 1.87 -10.19
CA VAL A 75 -6.26 1.79 -10.73
C VAL A 75 -6.29 1.10 -12.10
N VAL A 76 -5.45 1.55 -13.03
CA VAL A 76 -5.45 1.05 -14.42
C VAL A 76 -4.90 -0.37 -14.51
N LEU A 77 -3.72 -0.62 -13.93
CA LEU A 77 -3.09 -1.93 -13.97
C LEU A 77 -3.75 -2.91 -13.00
N GLY A 78 -4.48 -2.43 -11.98
CA GLY A 78 -5.37 -3.26 -11.17
C GLY A 78 -6.52 -3.85 -11.97
N ALA A 79 -7.23 -3.04 -12.74
CA ALA A 79 -8.22 -3.54 -13.69
C ALA A 79 -7.56 -4.43 -14.77
N GLY A 80 -6.32 -4.10 -15.16
CA GLY A 80 -5.49 -4.95 -16.02
C GLY A 80 -5.26 -6.34 -15.45
N CYS A 81 -5.02 -6.47 -14.14
CA CYS A 81 -4.75 -7.76 -13.49
C CYS A 81 -5.95 -8.70 -13.58
N ASP A 82 -7.17 -8.16 -13.57
CA ASP A 82 -8.39 -8.96 -13.68
C ASP A 82 -8.64 -9.42 -15.13
N ARG A 83 -8.24 -8.61 -16.11
CA ARG A 83 -8.43 -8.91 -17.55
C ARG A 83 -7.33 -9.78 -18.15
N PHE A 84 -6.07 -9.49 -17.85
CA PHE A 84 -4.90 -10.11 -18.49
C PHE A 84 -4.23 -11.19 -17.63
N GLY A 85 -4.58 -11.28 -16.34
CA GLY A 85 -3.92 -12.15 -15.37
C GLY A 85 -2.89 -11.41 -14.52
N ARG A 86 -2.53 -11.99 -13.37
CA ARG A 86 -1.60 -11.37 -12.40
C ARG A 86 -0.19 -11.36 -12.98
N ARG A 87 0.24 -12.48 -13.55
CA ARG A 87 1.59 -12.61 -14.09
C ARG A 87 1.82 -11.73 -15.31
N ALA A 88 0.88 -11.70 -16.25
CA ALA A 88 1.01 -10.89 -17.46
C ALA A 88 1.23 -9.41 -17.11
N VAL A 89 0.43 -8.88 -16.18
CA VAL A 89 0.57 -7.50 -15.71
C VAL A 89 1.87 -7.29 -14.94
N PHE A 90 2.28 -8.22 -14.08
CA PHE A 90 3.55 -8.12 -13.36
C PHE A 90 4.75 -8.03 -14.32
N VAL A 91 4.86 -8.95 -15.27
CA VAL A 91 5.97 -8.99 -16.24
C VAL A 91 5.94 -7.77 -17.15
N ALA A 92 4.77 -7.39 -17.69
CA ALA A 92 4.65 -6.19 -18.52
C ALA A 92 5.04 -4.92 -17.74
N SER A 93 4.61 -4.80 -16.48
CA SER A 93 4.96 -3.68 -15.62
C SER A 93 6.47 -3.63 -15.34
N LEU A 94 7.12 -4.78 -15.16
CA LEU A 94 8.56 -4.86 -14.93
C LEU A 94 9.39 -4.50 -16.17
N VAL A 95 8.96 -4.95 -17.37
CA VAL A 95 9.56 -4.53 -18.65
C VAL A 95 9.45 -3.02 -18.83
N LEU A 96 8.28 -2.44 -18.54
CA LEU A 96 8.11 -0.99 -18.67
C LEU A 96 8.91 -0.23 -17.60
N ALA A 97 8.92 -0.70 -16.35
CA ALA A 97 9.67 -0.05 -15.27
C ALA A 97 11.18 -0.04 -15.54
N THR A 98 11.74 -1.13 -16.05
CA THR A 98 13.17 -1.21 -16.42
C THR A 98 13.54 -0.22 -17.53
N GLY A 99 12.74 -0.17 -18.60
CA GLY A 99 12.95 0.76 -19.70
C GLY A 99 12.79 2.22 -19.30
N LEU A 100 11.76 2.53 -18.51
CA LEU A 100 11.50 3.88 -18.00
C LEU A 100 12.56 4.32 -16.98
N GLY A 101 12.99 3.45 -16.07
CA GLY A 101 14.07 3.72 -15.12
C GLY A 101 15.41 4.01 -15.81
N ALA A 102 15.75 3.26 -16.87
CA ALA A 102 16.93 3.56 -17.69
C ALA A 102 16.79 4.91 -18.41
N SER A 103 15.59 5.21 -18.93
CA SER A 103 15.30 6.48 -19.60
C SER A 103 15.41 7.67 -18.64
N GLU A 104 14.99 7.52 -17.38
CA GLU A 104 15.13 8.55 -16.34
C GLU A 104 16.58 8.90 -16.04
N ALA A 105 17.48 7.93 -16.03
CA ALA A 105 18.91 8.17 -15.81
C ALA A 105 19.53 9.04 -16.93
N LEU A 106 18.94 8.98 -18.14
CA LEU A 106 19.37 9.73 -19.32
C LEU A 106 18.63 11.07 -19.50
N ALA A 107 17.63 11.38 -18.65
CA ALA A 107 16.78 12.55 -18.82
C ALA A 107 17.60 13.87 -18.83
N ALA A 108 17.46 14.63 -19.91
CA ALA A 108 18.19 15.88 -20.12
C ALA A 108 17.37 17.12 -19.74
N SER A 109 16.03 17.02 -19.67
CA SER A 109 15.14 18.13 -19.33
C SER A 109 14.26 17.79 -18.12
N PHE A 110 13.90 18.81 -17.33
CA PHE A 110 13.00 18.67 -16.19
C PHE A 110 11.57 18.19 -16.57
N PRO A 111 10.90 18.73 -17.61
CA PRO A 111 9.57 18.22 -17.97
C PRO A 111 9.61 16.77 -18.48
N THR A 112 10.66 16.37 -19.21
CA THR A 112 10.83 14.96 -19.58
C THR A 112 11.03 14.08 -18.35
N LEU A 113 11.78 14.55 -17.35
CA LEU A 113 11.95 13.84 -16.09
C LEU A 113 10.61 13.68 -15.36
N LEU A 114 9.76 14.70 -15.34
CA LEU A 114 8.44 14.65 -14.69
C LEU A 114 7.51 13.62 -15.33
N VAL A 115 7.45 13.59 -16.66
CA VAL A 115 6.63 12.61 -17.41
C VAL A 115 7.16 11.20 -17.17
N LEU A 116 8.48 11.00 -17.24
CA LEU A 116 9.09 9.70 -16.98
C LEU A 116 8.81 9.23 -15.53
N ARG A 117 8.91 10.11 -14.53
CA ARG A 117 8.62 9.80 -13.11
C ARG A 117 7.18 9.37 -12.88
N LEU A 118 6.24 10.00 -13.57
CA LEU A 118 4.83 9.65 -13.53
C LEU A 118 4.60 8.26 -14.14
N LEU A 119 5.13 8.02 -15.34
CA LEU A 119 4.99 6.72 -16.02
C LEU A 119 5.68 5.60 -15.23
N HIS A 120 6.89 5.84 -14.76
CA HIS A 120 7.66 4.88 -13.97
C HIS A 120 6.95 4.55 -12.66
N GLY A 121 6.44 5.56 -11.95
CA GLY A 121 5.61 5.36 -10.75
C GLY A 121 4.40 4.47 -11.02
N GLY A 122 3.70 4.69 -12.14
CA GLY A 122 2.56 3.85 -12.53
C GLY A 122 2.94 2.41 -12.81
N THR A 123 4.07 2.17 -13.49
CA THR A 123 4.55 0.80 -13.75
C THR A 123 5.01 0.09 -12.48
N LEU A 124 5.69 0.77 -11.56
CA LEU A 124 6.07 0.21 -10.26
C LEU A 124 4.84 -0.14 -9.42
N ALA A 125 3.81 0.71 -9.43
CA ALA A 125 2.55 0.46 -8.74
C ALA A 125 1.83 -0.77 -9.28
N GLY A 126 1.79 -0.95 -10.61
CA GLY A 126 1.24 -2.15 -11.24
C GLY A 126 2.01 -3.42 -10.88
N ALA A 127 3.34 -3.36 -10.89
CA ALA A 127 4.17 -4.49 -10.48
C ALA A 127 3.93 -4.86 -9.00
N LEU A 128 3.89 -3.87 -8.10
CA LEU A 128 3.62 -4.08 -6.68
C LEU A 128 2.24 -4.70 -6.45
N LEU A 129 1.20 -4.17 -7.11
CA LEU A 129 -0.17 -4.66 -7.01
C LEU A 129 -0.30 -6.09 -7.55
N ALA A 130 0.23 -6.37 -8.74
CA ALA A 130 0.16 -7.69 -9.36
C ALA A 130 0.89 -8.74 -8.51
N LEU A 131 2.07 -8.41 -7.98
CA LEU A 131 2.81 -9.28 -7.08
C LEU A 131 2.08 -9.49 -5.75
N PHE A 132 1.43 -8.46 -5.20
CA PHE A 132 0.62 -8.60 -3.99
C PHE A 132 -0.57 -9.56 -4.19
N LEU A 133 -1.29 -9.42 -5.30
CA LEU A 133 -2.40 -10.33 -5.64
C LEU A 133 -1.94 -11.76 -5.86
N ALA A 134 -0.87 -11.95 -6.64
CA ALA A 134 -0.31 -13.27 -6.89
C ALA A 134 0.07 -13.96 -5.57
N ARG A 135 0.77 -13.27 -4.67
CA ARG A 135 1.13 -13.82 -3.36
C ARG A 135 -0.08 -14.28 -2.55
N LEU A 136 -1.14 -13.47 -2.49
CA LEU A 136 -2.34 -13.83 -1.73
C LEU A 136 -3.12 -15.00 -2.34
N GLU A 137 -3.11 -15.12 -3.66
CA GLU A 137 -3.81 -16.17 -4.39
C GLU A 137 -3.02 -17.49 -4.46
N LEU A 138 -1.69 -17.44 -4.33
CA LEU A 138 -0.83 -18.63 -4.23
C LEU A 138 -0.70 -19.16 -2.79
N CYS A 139 -0.95 -18.33 -1.77
CA CYS A 139 -0.81 -18.75 -0.37
C CYS A 139 -2.12 -19.30 0.24
N ASP A 140 -1.96 -20.34 1.04
CA ASP A 140 -3.05 -20.90 1.85
C ASP A 140 -3.59 -19.87 2.86
N PRO A 141 -4.92 -19.88 3.14
CA PRO A 141 -5.57 -18.95 4.05
C PRO A 141 -4.86 -18.67 5.39
N PRO A 142 -4.37 -19.68 6.15
CA PRO A 142 -3.73 -19.44 7.45
C PRO A 142 -2.37 -18.73 7.35
N HIS A 143 -1.66 -18.83 6.22
CA HIS A 143 -0.31 -18.30 6.06
C HIS A 143 -0.27 -16.95 5.33
N ARG A 144 -1.41 -16.46 4.82
CA ARG A 144 -1.47 -15.23 4.01
C ARG A 144 -0.94 -13.99 4.74
N LEU A 145 -1.29 -13.83 6.01
CA LEU A 145 -0.84 -12.69 6.81
C LEU A 145 0.68 -12.75 7.00
N ALA A 146 1.20 -13.91 7.41
CA ALA A 146 2.63 -14.12 7.61
C ALA A 146 3.44 -13.85 6.34
N PHE A 147 3.00 -14.36 5.19
CA PHE A 147 3.68 -14.14 3.91
C PHE A 147 3.62 -12.67 3.47
N SER A 148 2.48 -12.02 3.66
CA SER A 148 2.32 -10.59 3.35
C SER A 148 3.20 -9.71 4.23
N VAL A 149 3.27 -10.00 5.52
CA VAL A 149 4.13 -9.31 6.49
C VAL A 149 5.60 -9.54 6.18
N GLY A 150 6.01 -10.79 5.92
CA GLY A 150 7.40 -11.11 5.58
C GLY A 150 7.90 -10.36 4.35
N ALA A 151 7.07 -10.28 3.31
CA ALA A 151 7.41 -9.51 2.12
C ALA A 151 7.36 -7.98 2.36
N GLY A 152 6.51 -7.50 3.26
CA GLY A 152 6.55 -6.12 3.73
C GLY A 152 7.86 -5.79 4.46
N LEU A 153 8.34 -6.68 5.33
CA LEU A 153 9.62 -6.52 6.03
C LEU A 153 10.80 -6.51 5.05
N PHE A 154 10.75 -7.31 3.98
CA PHE A 154 11.74 -7.25 2.91
C PHE A 154 11.73 -5.88 2.19
N SER A 155 10.55 -5.31 1.94
CA SER A 155 10.43 -3.95 1.41
C SER A 155 11.04 -2.91 2.37
N VAL A 156 10.80 -3.04 3.67
CA VAL A 156 11.41 -2.16 4.68
C VAL A 156 12.93 -2.29 4.70
N ALA A 157 13.48 -3.50 4.58
CA ALA A 157 14.92 -3.70 4.47
C ALA A 157 15.53 -2.96 3.26
N GLY A 158 14.85 -3.01 2.11
CA GLY A 158 15.22 -2.22 0.93
C GLY A 158 15.20 -0.71 1.19
N THR A 159 14.15 -0.21 1.85
CA THR A 159 14.04 1.20 2.26
C THR A 159 15.18 1.61 3.20
N LEU A 160 15.54 0.77 4.18
CA LEU A 160 16.64 1.03 5.11
C LEU A 160 18.02 1.01 4.43
N LEU A 161 18.20 0.19 3.39
CA LEU A 161 19.45 0.09 2.63
C LEU A 161 19.67 1.28 1.69
N LEU A 162 18.59 1.89 1.17
CA LEU A 162 18.64 2.91 0.13
C LEU A 162 19.54 4.14 0.47
N PRO A 163 19.50 4.74 1.68
CA PRO A 163 20.39 5.85 2.02
C PRO A 163 21.87 5.44 2.00
N GLY A 164 22.20 4.21 2.41
CA GLY A 164 23.58 3.70 2.37
C GLY A 164 24.10 3.61 0.94
N LEU A 165 23.27 3.11 0.01
CA LEU A 165 23.59 3.09 -1.42
C LEU A 165 23.69 4.51 -2.01
N ALA A 166 22.83 5.42 -1.58
CA ALA A 166 22.88 6.82 -2.02
C ALA A 166 24.19 7.51 -1.60
N VAL A 167 24.65 7.27 -0.37
CA VAL A 167 25.93 7.81 0.15
C VAL A 167 27.13 7.19 -0.56
N LEU A 168 27.06 5.91 -0.95
CA LEU A 168 28.14 5.21 -1.66
C LEU A 168 28.27 5.67 -3.11
N VAL A 169 27.14 5.80 -3.83
CA VAL A 169 27.14 6.10 -5.27
C VAL A 169 27.29 7.61 -5.54
N GLN A 170 26.76 8.47 -4.65
CA GLN A 170 26.78 9.95 -4.71
C GLN A 170 26.13 10.59 -5.97
N ASP A 171 25.96 9.85 -7.05
CA ASP A 171 25.31 10.24 -8.30
C ASP A 171 23.90 9.64 -8.41
N TRP A 172 22.89 10.52 -8.44
CA TRP A 172 21.48 10.10 -8.52
C TRP A 172 21.15 9.36 -9.82
N ARG A 173 21.84 9.68 -10.93
CA ARG A 173 21.66 9.01 -12.23
C ARG A 173 22.20 7.59 -12.23
N LEU A 174 23.37 7.39 -11.62
CA LEU A 174 23.96 6.06 -11.45
C LEU A 174 23.11 5.21 -10.51
N LEU A 175 22.58 5.81 -9.43
CA LEU A 175 21.67 5.11 -8.52
C LEU A 175 20.37 4.68 -9.23
N GLN A 176 19.82 5.54 -10.08
CA GLN A 176 18.65 5.21 -10.90
C GLN A 176 18.96 4.10 -11.93
N GLY A 177 20.10 4.20 -12.61
CA GLY A 177 20.57 3.18 -13.56
C GLY A 177 20.84 1.82 -12.89
N LEU A 178 21.39 1.82 -11.68
CA LEU A 178 21.56 0.62 -10.87
C LEU A 178 20.20 -0.01 -10.51
N GLY A 179 19.20 0.81 -10.15
CA GLY A 179 17.83 0.34 -9.91
C GLY A 179 17.19 -0.28 -11.16
N ALA A 180 17.40 0.33 -12.34
CA ALA A 180 16.95 -0.22 -13.62
C ALA A 180 17.65 -1.55 -13.95
N LEU A 181 18.95 -1.66 -13.65
CA LEU A 181 19.69 -2.91 -13.82
C LEU A 181 19.17 -4.01 -12.90
N MET A 182 18.94 -3.71 -11.61
CA MET A 182 18.41 -4.68 -10.65
C MET A 182 17.02 -5.18 -11.05
N SER A 183 16.13 -4.28 -11.48
CA SER A 183 14.81 -4.66 -12.00
C SER A 183 14.91 -5.47 -13.30
N GLY A 184 15.92 -5.24 -14.14
CA GLY A 184 16.20 -6.03 -15.33
C GLY A 184 16.67 -7.45 -15.00
N LEU A 185 17.53 -7.62 -13.98
CA LEU A 185 17.92 -8.94 -13.49
C LEU A 185 16.74 -9.71 -12.90
N LEU A 186 15.86 -9.02 -12.17
CA LEU A 186 14.59 -9.58 -11.69
C LEU A 186 13.73 -10.07 -12.87
N LEU A 187 13.66 -9.31 -13.97
CA LEU A 187 12.91 -9.71 -15.15
C LEU A 187 13.44 -11.02 -15.77
N LEU A 188 14.76 -11.22 -15.78
CA LEU A 188 15.36 -12.46 -16.30
C LEU A 188 14.93 -13.69 -15.49
N PHE A 189 14.78 -13.57 -14.17
CA PHE A 189 14.37 -14.69 -13.33
C PHE A 189 12.85 -14.89 -13.33
N TRP A 190 12.08 -13.81 -13.12
CA TRP A 190 10.64 -13.85 -12.93
C TRP A 190 9.84 -13.83 -14.25
N GLY A 191 10.49 -13.53 -15.37
CA GLY A 191 9.90 -13.63 -16.71
C GLY A 191 9.58 -15.07 -17.11
N PHE A 192 10.33 -16.05 -16.58
CA PHE A 192 10.15 -17.45 -16.92
C PHE A 192 8.88 -18.05 -16.29
N PRO A 193 8.00 -18.67 -17.11
CA PRO A 193 6.76 -19.30 -16.64
C PRO A 193 6.92 -20.36 -15.56
N ALA A 194 8.07 -21.04 -15.56
CA ALA A 194 8.35 -22.11 -14.61
C ALA A 194 8.57 -21.58 -13.19
N LEU A 195 9.11 -20.37 -13.05
CA LEU A 195 9.44 -19.78 -11.75
C LEU A 195 8.31 -18.97 -11.16
N PHE A 196 7.54 -18.28 -12.01
CA PHE A 196 6.38 -17.51 -11.59
C PHE A 196 5.17 -17.98 -12.38
N PRO A 197 4.37 -18.92 -11.85
CA PRO A 197 3.15 -19.37 -12.51
C PRO A 197 2.03 -18.33 -12.40
N GLU A 198 1.01 -18.46 -13.26
CA GLU A 198 -0.20 -17.64 -13.16
C GLU A 198 -1.05 -18.09 -11.96
N SER A 199 -1.85 -17.17 -11.41
CA SER A 199 -2.70 -17.47 -10.25
C SER A 199 -3.72 -18.57 -10.55
N PRO A 200 -3.76 -19.68 -9.77
CA PRO A 200 -4.74 -20.74 -9.96
C PRO A 200 -6.16 -20.24 -9.67
N CYS A 201 -6.33 -19.37 -8.67
CA CYS A 201 -7.63 -18.76 -8.34
C CYS A 201 -8.18 -17.91 -9.49
N TRP A 202 -7.32 -17.16 -10.20
CA TRP A 202 -7.75 -16.37 -11.36
C TRP A 202 -8.08 -17.27 -12.56
N LEU A 203 -7.31 -18.34 -12.79
CA LEU A 203 -7.59 -19.30 -13.85
C LEU A 203 -8.92 -20.01 -13.66
N LEU A 204 -9.25 -20.42 -12.42
CA LEU A 204 -10.56 -20.99 -12.09
C LEU A 204 -11.68 -19.97 -12.27
N ALA A 205 -11.50 -18.75 -11.76
CA ALA A 205 -12.49 -17.68 -11.86
C ALA A 205 -12.78 -17.24 -13.31
N THR A 206 -11.81 -17.41 -14.22
CA THR A 206 -11.96 -17.12 -15.65
C THR A 206 -12.36 -18.34 -16.49
N GLY A 207 -12.59 -19.51 -15.89
CA GLY A 207 -13.02 -20.73 -16.59
C GLY A 207 -11.89 -21.54 -17.26
N GLN A 208 -10.61 -21.20 -17.03
CA GLN A 208 -9.44 -21.90 -17.59
C GLN A 208 -9.02 -23.10 -16.74
N VAL A 209 -9.94 -24.02 -16.49
CA VAL A 209 -9.78 -25.13 -15.53
C VAL A 209 -8.60 -26.05 -15.84
N ALA A 210 -8.36 -26.37 -17.12
CA ALA A 210 -7.26 -27.25 -17.52
C ALA A 210 -5.86 -26.68 -17.16
N ARG A 211 -5.68 -25.36 -17.30
CA ARG A 211 -4.43 -24.68 -16.94
C ARG A 211 -4.26 -24.60 -15.42
N ALA A 212 -5.35 -24.30 -14.70
CA ALA A 212 -5.34 -24.29 -13.24
C ALA A 212 -4.93 -25.65 -12.67
N ARG A 213 -5.52 -26.73 -13.20
CA ARG A 213 -5.20 -28.11 -12.81
C ARG A 213 -3.72 -28.42 -12.99
N LYS A 214 -3.14 -28.08 -14.14
CA LYS A 214 -1.71 -28.32 -14.41
C LYS A 214 -0.81 -27.65 -13.36
N ILE A 215 -1.10 -26.40 -13.00
CA ILE A 215 -0.30 -25.65 -12.02
C ILE A 215 -0.45 -26.26 -10.62
N LEU A 216 -1.66 -26.59 -10.21
CA LEU A 216 -1.93 -27.25 -8.92
C LEU A 216 -1.24 -28.61 -8.82
N TRP A 217 -1.23 -29.39 -9.92
CA TRP A 217 -0.54 -30.68 -9.98
C TRP A 217 0.97 -30.54 -9.75
N HIS A 218 1.60 -29.56 -10.40
CA HIS A 218 3.02 -29.27 -10.18
C HIS A 218 3.31 -28.90 -8.72
N PHE A 219 2.40 -28.24 -8.01
CA PHE A 219 2.55 -27.95 -6.58
C PHE A 219 2.36 -29.19 -5.69
N ALA A 220 1.42 -30.08 -6.02
CA ALA A 220 1.18 -31.33 -5.30
C ALA A 220 2.41 -32.26 -5.40
N GLU A 221 2.93 -32.42 -6.61
CA GLU A 221 4.13 -33.23 -6.88
C GLU A 221 5.36 -32.67 -6.16
N ALA A 222 5.55 -31.33 -6.17
CA ALA A 222 6.63 -30.67 -5.44
C ALA A 222 6.50 -30.79 -3.91
N SER A 223 5.29 -31.04 -3.39
CA SER A 223 5.03 -31.23 -1.96
C SER A 223 5.19 -32.69 -1.51
N GLY A 224 5.54 -33.61 -2.42
CA GLY A 224 5.74 -35.02 -2.10
C GLY A 224 4.45 -35.81 -1.87
N VAL A 225 3.31 -35.29 -2.34
CA VAL A 225 2.05 -36.06 -2.39
C VAL A 225 2.09 -36.88 -3.68
N ASP A 226 2.29 -38.19 -3.57
CA ASP A 226 2.29 -39.09 -4.71
C ASP A 226 0.86 -39.24 -5.28
N PRO A 227 0.65 -38.98 -6.58
CA PRO A 227 -0.68 -38.86 -7.19
C PRO A 227 -1.41 -40.21 -7.39
N GLU A 228 -0.78 -41.34 -7.07
CA GLU A 228 -1.40 -42.67 -7.13
C GLU A 228 -1.88 -43.16 -5.76
N ASP A 229 -1.41 -42.55 -4.66
CA ASP A 229 -1.73 -42.94 -3.27
C ASP A 229 -2.74 -41.99 -2.59
N SER A 230 -3.23 -40.99 -3.31
CA SER A 230 -4.09 -39.96 -2.76
C SER A 230 -5.56 -40.35 -2.72
N SER A 231 -6.16 -40.05 -1.57
CA SER A 231 -7.48 -40.48 -1.11
C SER A 231 -8.65 -40.06 -2.02
N LEU A 232 -9.83 -40.59 -1.70
CA LEU A 232 -11.16 -40.23 -2.25
C LEU A 232 -11.41 -38.72 -2.46
N GLU A 233 -10.68 -37.85 -1.76
CA GLU A 233 -10.75 -36.38 -1.87
C GLU A 233 -10.14 -35.82 -3.16
N GLU A 234 -9.08 -36.42 -3.70
CA GLU A 234 -8.47 -35.96 -4.96
C GLU A 234 -9.31 -36.39 -6.17
N ASN A 235 -9.93 -37.58 -6.12
CA ASN A 235 -10.97 -37.97 -7.06
C ASN A 235 -12.18 -37.03 -6.99
N SER A 236 -12.59 -36.59 -5.81
CA SER A 236 -13.67 -35.59 -5.64
C SER A 236 -13.30 -34.24 -6.28
N LEU A 237 -12.10 -33.71 -6.02
CA LEU A 237 -11.61 -32.46 -6.61
C LEU A 237 -11.49 -32.55 -8.14
N VAL A 238 -10.95 -33.66 -8.66
CA VAL A 238 -10.87 -33.92 -10.11
C VAL A 238 -12.25 -34.00 -10.73
N THR A 239 -13.22 -34.60 -10.04
CA THR A 239 -14.62 -34.71 -10.49
C THR A 239 -15.33 -33.35 -10.45
N GLU A 240 -15.12 -32.53 -9.41
CA GLU A 240 -15.64 -31.15 -9.34
C GLU A 240 -15.02 -30.25 -10.40
N LEU A 241 -13.70 -30.33 -10.61
CA LEU A 241 -13.00 -29.64 -11.69
C LEU A 241 -13.50 -30.12 -13.06
N ALA A 242 -13.82 -31.42 -13.22
CA ALA A 242 -14.39 -31.98 -14.44
C ALA A 242 -15.80 -31.45 -14.71
N MET A 243 -16.65 -31.37 -13.69
CA MET A 243 -17.99 -30.77 -13.78
C MET A 243 -17.94 -29.28 -14.10
N LEU A 244 -17.00 -28.53 -13.52
CA LEU A 244 -16.77 -27.12 -13.84
C LEU A 244 -16.26 -26.91 -15.28
N SER A 245 -15.51 -27.86 -15.83
CA SER A 245 -15.05 -27.84 -17.23
C SER A 245 -16.10 -28.27 -18.27
N ALA A 246 -17.30 -28.68 -17.85
CA ALA A 246 -18.41 -28.99 -18.76
C ALA A 246 -19.08 -27.73 -19.36
N GLY A 247 -18.77 -26.54 -18.82
CA GLY A 247 -19.16 -25.25 -19.39
C GLY A 247 -18.26 -24.79 -20.54
N SER A 248 -18.77 -23.92 -21.41
CA SER A 248 -18.09 -23.43 -22.63
C SER A 248 -16.64 -22.95 -22.37
N PRO A 249 -15.68 -23.23 -23.28
CA PRO A 249 -14.25 -22.98 -23.10
C PRO A 249 -13.81 -21.50 -23.22
N GLN A 250 -14.74 -20.55 -23.33
CA GLN A 250 -14.40 -19.14 -23.47
C GLN A 250 -14.19 -18.47 -22.10
N PRO A 251 -13.10 -17.72 -21.93
CA PRO A 251 -12.85 -17.02 -20.68
C PRO A 251 -13.92 -15.96 -20.43
N GLN A 252 -14.61 -16.07 -19.30
CA GLN A 252 -15.63 -15.10 -18.90
C GLN A 252 -14.99 -13.99 -18.08
N TYR A 253 -14.89 -12.81 -18.68
CA TYR A 253 -14.41 -11.61 -17.99
C TYR A 253 -15.61 -10.78 -17.53
N GLN A 254 -15.58 -10.35 -16.27
CA GLN A 254 -16.55 -9.36 -15.79
C GLN A 254 -15.98 -7.96 -15.99
N SER A 255 -16.81 -7.04 -16.47
CA SER A 255 -16.42 -5.63 -16.56
C SER A 255 -16.11 -5.08 -15.17
N PRO A 256 -15.11 -4.20 -14.99
CA PRO A 256 -14.85 -3.55 -13.69
C PRO A 256 -16.04 -2.72 -13.20
N LEU A 257 -16.92 -2.24 -14.11
CA LEU A 257 -18.20 -1.62 -13.74
C LEU A 257 -19.17 -2.58 -13.03
N GLY A 258 -18.95 -3.89 -13.11
CA GLY A 258 -19.68 -4.89 -12.33
C GLY A 258 -19.51 -4.72 -10.83
N LEU A 259 -18.41 -4.09 -10.39
CA LEU A 259 -18.17 -3.72 -8.98
C LEU A 259 -19.25 -2.76 -8.45
N LEU A 260 -19.70 -1.81 -9.28
CA LEU A 260 -20.76 -0.86 -8.89
C LEU A 260 -22.13 -1.53 -8.76
N ARG A 261 -22.27 -2.74 -9.33
CA ARG A 261 -23.52 -3.52 -9.29
C ARG A 261 -23.68 -4.28 -7.98
N THR A 262 -22.59 -4.65 -7.30
CA THR A 262 -22.61 -5.28 -5.97
C THR A 262 -22.49 -4.24 -4.86
N GLN A 263 -23.64 -3.82 -4.33
CA GLN A 263 -23.74 -2.73 -3.35
C GLN A 263 -22.93 -3.00 -2.07
N VAL A 264 -22.81 -4.25 -1.62
CA VAL A 264 -22.08 -4.60 -0.39
C VAL A 264 -20.57 -4.53 -0.60
N THR A 265 -20.07 -5.15 -1.68
CA THR A 265 -18.64 -5.15 -2.01
C THR A 265 -18.12 -3.75 -2.32
N TRP A 266 -18.88 -2.97 -3.10
CA TRP A 266 -18.54 -1.58 -3.40
C TRP A 266 -18.48 -0.71 -2.14
N ARG A 267 -19.48 -0.83 -1.25
CA ARG A 267 -19.50 -0.09 0.02
C ARG A 267 -18.30 -0.43 0.90
N ASN A 268 -17.98 -1.72 1.04
CA ASN A 268 -16.83 -2.14 1.83
C ASN A 268 -15.51 -1.61 1.23
N GLY A 269 -15.39 -1.65 -0.10
CA GLY A 269 -14.27 -1.07 -0.84
C GLY A 269 -14.09 0.42 -0.63
N LEU A 270 -15.19 1.19 -0.69
CA LEU A 270 -15.18 2.63 -0.44
C LEU A 270 -14.72 2.96 0.99
N ILE A 271 -15.21 2.21 1.98
CA ILE A 271 -14.80 2.46 3.37
C ILE A 271 -13.31 2.15 3.56
N LEU A 272 -12.81 1.02 3.03
CA LEU A 272 -11.39 0.67 3.12
C LEU A 272 -10.50 1.66 2.37
N GLY A 273 -10.92 2.12 1.19
CA GLY A 273 -10.23 3.16 0.43
C GLY A 273 -10.19 4.49 1.18
N PHE A 274 -11.31 4.88 1.80
CA PHE A 274 -11.37 6.08 2.64
C PHE A 274 -10.48 5.98 3.88
N SER A 275 -10.49 4.84 4.58
CA SER A 275 -9.59 4.59 5.72
C SER A 275 -8.11 4.64 5.31
N SER A 276 -7.75 4.08 4.16
CA SER A 276 -6.38 4.13 3.63
C SER A 276 -5.98 5.55 3.23
N LEU A 277 -6.87 6.31 2.58
CA LEU A 277 -6.62 7.71 2.20
C LEU A 277 -6.36 8.57 3.43
N VAL A 278 -7.19 8.42 4.47
CA VAL A 278 -7.04 9.20 5.70
C VAL A 278 -5.79 8.78 6.47
N GLY A 279 -5.51 7.48 6.59
CA GLY A 279 -4.31 6.96 7.24
C GLY A 279 -3.02 7.46 6.58
N GLU A 280 -2.95 7.44 5.25
CA GLU A 280 -1.79 7.93 4.53
C GLU A 280 -1.69 9.46 4.50
N GLY A 281 -2.82 10.17 4.46
CA GLY A 281 -2.85 11.64 4.44
C GLY A 281 -2.45 12.27 5.77
N ILE A 282 -2.96 11.75 6.90
CA ILE A 282 -2.67 12.28 8.23
C ILE A 282 -1.19 12.12 8.63
N ARG A 283 -0.47 11.18 7.99
CA ARG A 283 0.98 10.99 8.19
C ARG A 283 1.80 12.24 7.88
N ALA A 284 1.39 13.04 6.90
CA ALA A 284 2.04 14.32 6.61
C ALA A 284 2.02 15.26 7.83
N SER A 285 0.89 15.25 8.54
CA SER A 285 0.70 16.05 9.74
C SER A 285 1.58 15.57 10.90
N PHE A 286 1.61 14.26 11.17
CA PHE A 286 2.47 13.70 12.22
C PHE A 286 3.95 13.89 11.93
N ARG A 287 4.38 13.69 10.67
CA ARG A 287 5.78 13.93 10.26
C ARG A 287 6.20 15.38 10.51
N ARG A 288 5.32 16.34 10.25
CA ARG A 288 5.63 17.75 10.49
C ARG A 288 5.75 18.05 11.98
N SER A 289 4.88 17.49 12.81
CA SER A 289 4.98 17.60 14.27
C SER A 289 6.25 16.96 14.82
N LEU A 290 6.77 15.92 14.16
CA LEU A 290 8.03 15.23 14.48
C LEU A 290 9.28 16.06 14.13
N ALA A 291 9.26 16.78 12.99
CA ALA A 291 10.41 17.48 12.43
C ALA A 291 11.20 18.40 13.40
N PRO A 292 10.58 19.22 14.26
CA PRO A 292 11.33 20.06 15.19
C PRO A 292 12.03 19.29 16.32
N GLN A 293 11.60 18.06 16.63
CA GLN A 293 12.16 17.26 17.74
C GLN A 293 13.37 16.42 17.31
N VAL A 294 13.56 16.21 16.01
CA VAL A 294 14.56 15.30 15.46
C VAL A 294 15.53 16.08 14.57
N PRO A 295 16.70 16.51 15.08
CA PRO A 295 17.56 17.49 14.40
C PRO A 295 18.39 16.92 13.25
N THR A 296 18.51 15.59 13.13
CA THR A 296 19.38 14.94 12.15
C THR A 296 18.65 14.63 10.84
N PHE A 297 19.35 14.82 9.71
CA PHE A 297 18.76 14.77 8.37
C PHE A 297 18.12 13.40 8.01
N TYR A 298 18.82 12.29 8.28
CA TYR A 298 18.36 10.95 7.92
C TYR A 298 17.49 10.28 9.00
N LEU A 299 17.46 10.80 10.22
CA LEU A 299 16.78 10.11 11.34
C LEU A 299 15.26 10.02 11.17
N PRO A 300 14.52 11.03 10.67
CA PRO A 300 13.10 10.89 10.36
C PRO A 300 12.82 9.80 9.31
N TYR A 301 13.72 9.62 8.35
CA TYR A 301 13.61 8.58 7.33
C TYR A 301 13.75 7.17 7.94
N PHE A 302 14.79 6.96 8.75
CA PHE A 302 15.00 5.68 9.45
C PHE A 302 13.90 5.39 10.47
N LEU A 303 13.43 6.42 11.18
CA LEU A 303 12.31 6.29 12.12
C LEU A 303 11.04 5.83 11.40
N GLU A 304 10.72 6.42 10.25
CA GLU A 304 9.55 6.01 9.48
C GLU A 304 9.65 4.58 8.93
N ALA A 305 10.82 4.18 8.44
CA ALA A 305 11.04 2.81 8.00
C ALA A 305 10.95 1.82 9.19
N GLY A 306 11.50 2.17 10.35
CA GLY A 306 11.38 1.37 11.57
C GLY A 306 9.92 1.27 12.06
N LEU A 307 9.16 2.35 11.99
CA LEU A 307 7.72 2.35 12.34
C LEU A 307 6.89 1.53 11.37
N GLU A 308 7.28 1.46 10.10
CA GLU A 308 6.66 0.55 9.13
C GLU A 308 6.89 -0.91 9.50
N ALA A 309 8.13 -1.31 9.81
CA ALA A 309 8.42 -2.65 10.30
C ALA A 309 7.65 -2.97 11.60
N ALA A 310 7.64 -2.03 12.54
CA ALA A 310 6.90 -2.19 13.80
C ALA A 310 5.38 -2.36 13.56
N ALA A 311 4.81 -1.60 12.62
CA ALA A 311 3.39 -1.75 12.25
C ALA A 311 3.11 -3.12 11.64
N LEU A 312 3.98 -3.62 10.75
CA LEU A 312 3.82 -4.94 10.14
C LEU A 312 3.92 -6.08 11.17
N VAL A 313 4.88 -6.01 12.09
CA VAL A 313 5.01 -6.98 13.20
C VAL A 313 3.79 -6.89 14.12
N PHE A 314 3.33 -5.69 14.44
CA PHE A 314 2.10 -5.49 15.22
C PHE A 314 0.88 -6.15 14.55
N LEU A 315 0.73 -5.99 13.24
CA LEU A 315 -0.35 -6.64 12.49
C LEU A 315 -0.24 -8.16 12.52
N LEU A 316 0.96 -8.72 12.37
CA LEU A 316 1.19 -10.16 12.47
C LEU A 316 0.73 -10.73 13.82
N LEU A 317 1.04 -10.02 14.91
CA LEU A 317 0.70 -10.47 16.27
C LEU A 317 -0.78 -10.30 16.61
N THR A 318 -1.43 -9.27 16.06
CA THR A 318 -2.79 -8.88 16.45
C THR A 318 -3.89 -9.32 15.49
N ALA A 319 -3.68 -9.24 14.17
CA ALA A 319 -4.74 -9.44 13.19
C ALA A 319 -5.28 -10.88 13.17
N ASP A 320 -4.44 -11.88 13.38
CA ASP A 320 -4.87 -13.28 13.48
C ASP A 320 -5.52 -13.62 14.83
N ARG A 321 -5.14 -12.91 15.90
CA ARG A 321 -5.64 -13.17 17.27
C ARG A 321 -6.95 -12.46 17.56
N CYS A 322 -7.03 -11.18 17.20
CA CYS A 322 -8.17 -10.31 17.48
C CYS A 322 -9.17 -10.25 16.31
N GLY A 323 -8.75 -10.59 15.08
CA GLY A 323 -9.51 -10.31 13.87
C GLY A 323 -9.10 -8.98 13.23
N ARG A 324 -9.57 -8.74 12.00
CA ARG A 324 -9.10 -7.63 11.15
C ARG A 324 -9.85 -6.34 11.49
N ARG A 325 -11.17 -6.44 11.70
CA ARG A 325 -12.02 -5.29 12.02
C ARG A 325 -11.68 -4.63 13.37
N PRO A 326 -11.52 -5.34 14.51
CA PRO A 326 -11.23 -4.68 15.78
C PRO A 326 -9.84 -4.04 15.79
N VAL A 327 -8.84 -4.64 15.13
CA VAL A 327 -7.51 -4.03 14.99
C VAL A 327 -7.59 -2.76 14.14
N LEU A 328 -8.39 -2.76 13.06
CA LEU A 328 -8.62 -1.57 12.24
C LEU A 328 -9.35 -0.46 13.02
N LEU A 329 -10.35 -0.81 13.84
CA LEU A 329 -11.06 0.14 14.72
C LEU A 329 -10.12 0.74 15.77
N LEU A 330 -9.33 -0.09 16.45
CA LEU A 330 -8.37 0.36 17.45
C LEU A 330 -7.31 1.27 16.83
N GLY A 331 -6.77 0.89 15.68
CA GLY A 331 -5.79 1.70 14.94
C GLY A 331 -6.37 3.04 14.50
N THR A 332 -7.57 3.06 13.89
CA THR A 332 -8.21 4.32 13.46
C THR A 332 -8.54 5.22 14.64
N MET A 333 -9.01 4.66 15.76
CA MET A 333 -9.24 5.41 17.00
C MET A 333 -7.94 6.00 17.56
N ALA A 334 -6.86 5.20 17.64
CA ALA A 334 -5.55 5.68 18.11
C ALA A 334 -4.99 6.79 17.21
N THR A 335 -5.16 6.65 15.89
CA THR A 335 -4.73 7.67 14.91
C THR A 335 -5.52 8.97 15.09
N GLY A 336 -6.84 8.88 15.20
CA GLY A 336 -7.71 10.04 15.44
C GLY A 336 -7.41 10.73 16.77
N LEU A 337 -7.30 9.97 17.86
CA LEU A 337 -6.99 10.51 19.19
C LEU A 337 -5.61 11.18 19.23
N ALA A 338 -4.58 10.55 18.67
CA ALA A 338 -3.24 11.14 18.59
C ALA A 338 -3.25 12.47 17.81
N SER A 339 -4.03 12.55 16.72
CA SER A 339 -4.17 13.80 15.95
C SER A 339 -4.90 14.90 16.72
N LEU A 340 -5.99 14.58 17.41
CA LEU A 340 -6.74 15.56 18.22
C LEU A 340 -5.90 16.07 19.41
N LEU A 341 -5.15 15.18 20.06
CA LEU A 341 -4.24 15.56 21.15
C LEU A 341 -3.08 16.44 20.67
N LEU A 342 -2.52 16.15 19.50
CA LEU A 342 -1.50 17.02 18.89
C LEU A 342 -2.08 18.39 18.53
N LEU A 343 -3.30 18.43 18.00
CA LEU A 343 -3.96 19.68 17.63
C LEU A 343 -4.26 20.54 18.87
N ALA A 344 -4.81 19.94 19.93
CA ALA A 344 -5.15 20.65 21.18
C ALA A 344 -3.91 21.02 22.00
N GLY A 345 -2.88 20.17 21.98
CA GLY A 345 -1.71 20.26 22.84
C GLY A 345 -0.50 20.96 22.23
N ALA A 346 -0.56 21.39 20.96
CA ALA A 346 0.60 21.96 20.24
C ALA A 346 1.29 23.14 20.96
N GLN A 347 0.56 23.92 21.77
CA GLN A 347 1.10 25.07 22.51
C GLN A 347 1.32 24.79 24.00
N TYR A 348 0.80 23.69 24.53
CA TYR A 348 0.73 23.42 25.97
C TYR A 348 1.51 22.17 26.41
N LEU A 349 1.83 21.27 25.49
CA LEU A 349 2.52 20.02 25.80
C LEU A 349 4.05 20.16 25.70
N PRO A 350 4.81 19.46 26.54
CA PRO A 350 6.26 19.38 26.41
C PRO A 350 6.67 18.59 25.17
N GLY A 351 7.86 18.88 24.63
CA GLY A 351 8.40 18.30 23.39
C GLY A 351 8.35 16.77 23.33
N TRP A 352 8.65 16.11 24.44
CA TRP A 352 8.63 14.65 24.55
C TRP A 352 7.24 14.03 24.38
N THR A 353 6.19 14.70 24.84
CA THR A 353 4.80 14.24 24.66
C THR A 353 4.33 14.44 23.22
N MET A 354 4.74 15.53 22.58
CA MET A 354 4.47 15.74 21.15
C MET A 354 5.19 14.70 20.29
N LEU A 355 6.43 14.34 20.65
CA LEU A 355 7.20 13.29 20.01
C LEU A 355 6.49 11.93 20.16
N SER A 356 6.11 11.53 21.38
CA SER A 356 5.46 10.24 21.62
C SER A 356 4.10 10.13 20.92
N LEU A 357 3.28 11.18 20.94
CA LEU A 357 2.01 11.23 20.20
C LEU A 357 2.21 11.15 18.68
N SER A 358 3.23 11.82 18.15
CA SER A 358 3.55 11.78 16.72
C SER A 358 4.00 10.37 16.29
N VAL A 359 4.86 9.72 17.09
CA VAL A 359 5.33 8.35 16.85
C VAL A 359 4.17 7.35 16.95
N LEU A 360 3.31 7.48 17.96
CA LEU A 360 2.13 6.63 18.12
C LEU A 360 1.14 6.80 16.96
N GLY A 361 0.87 8.04 16.56
CA GLY A 361 0.02 8.35 15.40
C GLY A 361 0.58 7.82 14.08
N LEU A 362 1.90 7.91 13.88
CA LEU A 362 2.59 7.32 12.72
C LEU A 362 2.47 5.79 12.71
N LEU A 363 2.74 5.13 13.84
CA LEU A 363 2.62 3.68 13.95
C LEU A 363 1.17 3.22 13.66
N ALA A 364 0.19 3.88 14.28
CA ALA A 364 -1.22 3.56 14.12
C ALA A 364 -1.69 3.78 12.68
N SER A 365 -1.34 4.90 12.05
CA SER A 365 -1.70 5.20 10.65
C SER A 365 -1.07 4.22 9.65
N ARG A 366 0.17 3.77 9.88
CA ARG A 366 0.82 2.71 9.08
C ARG A 366 0.10 1.38 9.22
N ALA A 367 -0.25 0.99 10.45
CA ALA A 367 -1.01 -0.23 10.70
C ALA A 367 -2.39 -0.19 10.05
N VAL A 368 -3.11 0.94 10.15
CA VAL A 368 -4.42 1.16 9.50
C VAL A 368 -4.32 1.02 7.98
N SER A 369 -3.33 1.65 7.36
CA SER A 369 -3.19 1.66 5.89
C SER A 369 -2.82 0.26 5.37
N ALA A 370 -1.85 -0.41 6.01
CA ALA A 370 -1.47 -1.78 5.67
C ALA A 370 -2.62 -2.76 5.87
N LEU A 371 -3.31 -2.72 7.01
CA LEU A 371 -4.46 -3.58 7.28
C LEU A 371 -5.64 -3.31 6.34
N SER A 372 -5.87 -2.05 5.94
CA SER A 372 -6.92 -1.72 4.96
C SER A 372 -6.64 -2.36 3.60
N SER A 373 -5.38 -2.38 3.16
CA SER A 373 -4.99 -3.03 1.90
C SER A 373 -5.11 -4.56 1.95
N LEU A 374 -4.70 -5.18 3.06
CA LEU A 374 -4.87 -6.61 3.29
C LEU A 374 -6.35 -7.00 3.31
N PHE A 375 -7.14 -6.25 4.07
CA PHE A 375 -8.57 -6.49 4.21
C PHE A 375 -9.30 -6.28 2.87
N ALA A 376 -8.89 -5.30 2.07
CA ALA A 376 -9.42 -5.11 0.72
C ALA A 376 -9.21 -6.36 -0.13
N ALA A 377 -8.01 -6.92 -0.13
CA ALA A 377 -7.71 -8.11 -0.94
C ALA A 377 -8.44 -9.37 -0.46
N GLU A 378 -8.78 -9.46 0.84
CA GLU A 378 -9.60 -10.55 1.38
C GLU A 378 -11.09 -10.39 1.06
N VAL A 379 -11.61 -9.16 0.98
CA VAL A 379 -13.04 -8.88 0.77
C VAL A 379 -13.43 -8.91 -0.71
N PHE A 380 -12.55 -8.46 -1.60
CA PHE A 380 -12.88 -8.44 -3.02
C PHE A 380 -12.82 -9.86 -3.63
N PRO A 381 -13.83 -10.24 -4.44
CA PRO A 381 -13.83 -11.54 -5.11
C PRO A 381 -12.77 -11.59 -6.20
N THR A 382 -12.19 -12.77 -6.43
CA THR A 382 -11.06 -13.01 -7.36
C THR A 382 -11.24 -12.34 -8.73
N VAL A 383 -12.47 -12.35 -9.27
CA VAL A 383 -12.82 -11.80 -10.59
C VAL A 383 -12.56 -10.30 -10.73
N ILE A 384 -12.73 -9.53 -9.65
CA ILE A 384 -12.58 -8.05 -9.64
C ILE A 384 -11.65 -7.56 -8.52
N ARG A 385 -10.86 -8.49 -7.96
CA ARG A 385 -9.96 -8.21 -6.83
C ARG A 385 -8.90 -7.19 -7.21
N GLY A 386 -8.35 -7.27 -8.42
CA GLY A 386 -7.33 -6.36 -8.89
C GLY A 386 -7.83 -4.92 -8.97
N ALA A 387 -9.00 -4.71 -9.57
CA ALA A 387 -9.64 -3.39 -9.64
C ALA A 387 -9.99 -2.85 -8.25
N GLY A 388 -10.59 -3.68 -7.38
CA GLY A 388 -10.97 -3.28 -6.03
C GLY A 388 -9.77 -2.90 -5.15
N LEU A 389 -8.74 -3.74 -5.12
CA LEU A 389 -7.51 -3.44 -4.38
C LEU A 389 -6.77 -2.25 -4.97
N GLY A 390 -6.74 -2.12 -6.30
CA GLY A 390 -6.16 -0.98 -7.01
C GLY A 390 -6.79 0.35 -6.61
N LEU A 391 -8.12 0.39 -6.43
CA LEU A 391 -8.82 1.58 -5.92
C LEU A 391 -8.46 1.91 -4.47
N VAL A 392 -8.35 0.91 -3.59
CA VAL A 392 -7.99 1.11 -2.18
C VAL A 392 -6.55 1.62 -2.05
N LEU A 393 -5.59 0.98 -2.73
CA LEU A 393 -4.19 1.44 -2.76
C LEU A 393 -4.06 2.81 -3.41
N GLY A 394 -4.78 3.05 -4.50
CA GLY A 394 -4.84 4.34 -5.16
C GLY A 394 -5.29 5.45 -4.19
N ALA A 395 -6.38 5.24 -3.47
CA ALA A 395 -6.85 6.18 -2.45
C ALA A 395 -5.78 6.46 -1.37
N GLY A 396 -5.03 5.44 -0.95
CA GLY A 396 -3.85 5.61 -0.09
C GLY A 396 -2.79 6.53 -0.69
N PHE A 397 -2.38 6.33 -1.95
CA PHE A 397 -1.41 7.20 -2.63
C PHE A 397 -1.91 8.63 -2.81
N LEU A 398 -3.21 8.82 -3.04
CA LEU A 398 -3.83 10.15 -3.03
C LEU A 398 -3.69 10.81 -1.65
N GLY A 399 -3.87 10.05 -0.57
CA GLY A 399 -3.57 10.51 0.80
C GLY A 399 -2.11 10.92 0.95
N GLN A 400 -1.16 10.09 0.51
CA GLN A 400 0.28 10.39 0.60
C GLN A 400 0.68 11.70 -0.10
N ALA A 401 -0.03 12.10 -1.16
CA ALA A 401 0.22 13.34 -1.89
C ALA A 401 -0.04 14.60 -1.06
N ALA A 402 -0.79 14.51 0.04
CA ALA A 402 -1.07 15.65 0.92
C ALA A 402 0.21 16.28 1.51
N GLY A 403 1.26 15.48 1.74
CA GLY A 403 2.55 15.98 2.24
C GLY A 403 3.26 16.94 1.27
N PRO A 404 3.63 16.48 0.07
CA PRO A 404 4.31 17.33 -0.90
C PRO A 404 3.41 18.46 -1.45
N LEU A 405 2.08 18.28 -1.53
CA LEU A 405 1.16 19.36 -1.91
C LEU A 405 1.18 20.54 -0.94
N ASP A 406 1.30 20.27 0.36
CA ASP A 406 1.42 21.32 1.37
C ASP A 406 2.80 22.00 1.35
N ALA A 407 3.85 21.25 0.97
CA ALA A 407 5.16 21.84 0.72
C ALA A 407 5.14 22.82 -0.48
N LEU A 408 4.34 22.54 -1.51
CA LEU A 408 4.15 23.45 -2.66
C LEU A 408 3.40 24.74 -2.30
N HIS A 409 2.39 24.67 -1.42
CA HIS A 409 1.59 25.83 -1.02
C HIS A 409 2.25 26.73 0.04
N GLY A 410 3.56 26.61 0.23
CA GLY A 410 4.32 27.49 1.12
C GLY A 410 3.97 27.33 2.60
N ARG A 411 3.49 26.15 3.02
CA ARG A 411 3.21 25.77 4.42
C ARG A 411 2.18 26.63 5.16
N ARG A 412 1.42 27.49 4.46
CA ARG A 412 0.40 28.36 5.05
C ARG A 412 -0.85 27.60 5.53
N GLY A 413 -0.99 26.32 5.18
CA GLY A 413 -2.18 25.51 5.44
C GLY A 413 -2.06 24.44 6.52
N PHE A 414 -0.95 24.34 7.27
CA PHE A 414 -0.72 23.21 8.16
C PHE A 414 -1.84 22.96 9.18
N PHE A 415 -2.30 24.01 9.87
CA PHE A 415 -3.38 23.90 10.84
C PHE A 415 -4.67 23.39 10.19
N LEU A 416 -5.05 23.97 9.04
CA LEU A 416 -6.23 23.57 8.28
C LEU A 416 -6.15 22.11 7.82
N GLN A 417 -4.99 21.69 7.29
CA GLN A 417 -4.76 20.31 6.88
C GLN A 417 -4.86 19.33 8.05
N HIS A 418 -4.33 19.70 9.21
CA HIS A 418 -4.41 18.87 10.42
C HIS A 418 -5.87 18.69 10.87
N VAL A 419 -6.64 19.78 10.91
CA VAL A 419 -8.08 19.76 11.26
C VAL A 419 -8.88 18.92 10.27
N VAL A 420 -8.63 19.07 8.97
CA VAL A 420 -9.31 18.29 7.92
C VAL A 420 -9.02 16.80 8.09
N PHE A 421 -7.76 16.37 8.20
CA PHE A 421 -7.47 14.94 8.36
C PHE A 421 -7.93 14.37 9.71
N ALA A 422 -7.93 15.16 10.79
CA ALA A 422 -8.46 14.72 12.09
C ALA A 422 -9.99 14.49 12.02
N SER A 423 -10.74 15.40 11.40
CA SER A 423 -12.18 15.23 11.18
C SER A 423 -12.50 14.04 10.26
N LEU A 424 -11.74 13.86 9.19
CA LEU A 424 -11.87 12.69 8.31
C LEU A 424 -11.50 11.39 9.03
N ALA A 425 -10.59 11.40 10.01
CA ALA A 425 -10.26 10.22 10.82
C ALA A 425 -11.41 9.81 11.74
N VAL A 426 -12.14 10.76 12.32
CA VAL A 426 -13.37 10.49 13.09
C VAL A 426 -14.45 9.90 12.16
N LEU A 427 -14.61 10.48 10.97
CA LEU A 427 -15.55 9.93 9.98
C LEU A 427 -15.13 8.51 9.54
N ALA A 428 -13.83 8.26 9.35
CA ALA A 428 -13.32 6.94 8.98
C ALA A 428 -13.58 5.91 10.08
N LEU A 429 -13.40 6.28 11.35
CA LEU A 429 -13.74 5.44 12.50
C LEU A 429 -15.23 5.04 12.48
N LEU A 430 -16.13 5.99 12.24
CA LEU A 430 -17.57 5.73 12.10
C LEU A 430 -17.86 4.79 10.93
N CYS A 431 -17.22 5.01 9.78
CA CYS A 431 -17.37 4.15 8.60
C CYS A 431 -16.88 2.72 8.85
N VAL A 432 -15.75 2.54 9.55
CA VAL A 432 -15.19 1.21 9.85
C VAL A 432 -16.13 0.36 10.72
N LEU A 433 -16.99 0.98 11.53
CA LEU A 433 -18.01 0.26 12.29
C LEU A 433 -19.03 -0.47 11.39
N LEU A 434 -19.16 -0.08 10.12
CA LEU A 434 -20.04 -0.76 9.17
C LEU A 434 -19.41 -1.99 8.49
N LEU A 435 -18.10 -2.22 8.66
CA LEU A 435 -17.44 -3.36 8.01
C LEU A 435 -17.85 -4.72 8.62
N PRO A 436 -17.91 -5.78 7.80
CA PRO A 436 -17.98 -7.16 8.29
C PRO A 436 -16.64 -7.60 8.92
N GLU A 437 -16.57 -8.80 9.52
CA GLU A 437 -15.30 -9.42 9.94
C GLU A 437 -14.84 -10.41 8.86
N SER A 438 -13.56 -10.39 8.47
CA SER A 438 -13.02 -11.33 7.46
C SER A 438 -12.41 -12.61 8.05
N ARG A 439 -12.21 -12.69 9.38
CA ARG A 439 -11.46 -13.78 10.04
C ARG A 439 -11.98 -15.16 9.63
N SER A 440 -11.02 -16.07 9.36
CA SER A 440 -11.20 -17.50 9.06
C SER A 440 -12.12 -17.83 7.88
N ARG A 441 -12.25 -16.93 6.90
CA ARG A 441 -13.02 -17.19 5.67
C ARG A 441 -12.11 -17.40 4.46
N GLY A 442 -12.49 -18.31 3.56
CA GLY A 442 -11.86 -18.46 2.26
C GLY A 442 -12.00 -17.20 1.40
N LEU A 443 -11.14 -17.06 0.38
CA LEU A 443 -11.25 -15.94 -0.56
C LEU A 443 -12.55 -16.05 -1.36
N PRO A 444 -13.37 -14.99 -1.44
CA PRO A 444 -14.57 -15.03 -2.27
C PRO A 444 -14.14 -15.24 -3.74
N GLN A 445 -14.76 -16.21 -4.39
CA GLN A 445 -14.48 -16.52 -5.80
C GLN A 445 -15.49 -15.85 -6.73
N SER A 446 -16.74 -15.65 -6.27
CA SER A 446 -17.80 -15.01 -7.04
C SER A 446 -18.33 -13.73 -6.37
N LEU A 447 -19.05 -12.91 -7.15
CA LEU A 447 -19.78 -11.74 -6.65
C LEU A 447 -20.85 -12.11 -5.62
N GLN A 448 -21.52 -13.26 -5.79
CA GLN A 448 -22.57 -13.71 -4.88
C GLN A 448 -21.99 -14.10 -3.50
N ASP A 449 -20.80 -14.69 -3.47
CA ASP A 449 -20.09 -14.98 -2.22
C ASP A 449 -19.71 -13.68 -1.49
N ALA A 450 -19.34 -12.65 -2.25
CA ALA A 450 -19.00 -11.35 -1.71
C ALA A 450 -20.23 -10.64 -1.07
N ASP A 451 -21.42 -10.78 -1.65
CA ASP A 451 -22.66 -10.21 -1.10
C ASP A 451 -23.19 -10.96 0.14
N ARG A 452 -22.80 -12.23 0.32
CA ARG A 452 -23.13 -13.02 1.53
C ARG A 452 -22.33 -12.60 2.77
N LEU A 453 -21.28 -11.79 2.63
CA LEU A 453 -20.53 -11.20 3.75
C LEU A 453 -21.36 -10.14 4.49
N ARG A 454 -22.29 -10.59 5.33
CA ARG A 454 -23.04 -9.71 6.25
C ARG A 454 -22.23 -9.34 7.49
N ARG A 455 -22.58 -8.19 8.06
CA ARG A 455 -22.04 -7.64 9.32
C ARG A 455 -22.21 -8.67 10.46
N SER A 456 -21.10 -9.03 11.11
CA SER A 456 -21.12 -9.75 12.37
C SER A 456 -21.19 -8.76 13.55
N PRO A 457 -21.92 -9.09 14.64
CA PRO A 457 -21.85 -8.31 15.89
C PRO A 457 -20.43 -8.38 16.48
N LEU A 458 -19.99 -7.28 17.11
CA LEU A 458 -18.63 -7.11 17.65
C LEU A 458 -18.27 -8.10 18.77
N LEU A 459 -19.27 -8.69 19.42
CA LEU A 459 -19.14 -9.64 20.51
C LEU A 459 -19.75 -10.97 20.06
N ARG A 460 -18.93 -11.85 19.49
CA ARG A 460 -19.24 -13.29 19.46
C ARG A 460 -18.10 -14.01 20.16
N ALA A 461 -18.31 -14.29 21.45
CA ALA A 461 -17.58 -15.32 22.14
C ALA A 461 -18.07 -16.68 21.60
N CYS A 462 -17.12 -17.61 21.46
CA CYS A 462 -17.24 -19.01 21.05
C CYS A 462 -17.09 -19.35 19.55
N PRO A 463 -16.24 -20.35 19.22
CA PRO A 463 -16.04 -20.83 17.87
C PRO A 463 -17.25 -21.66 17.45
N CYS A 464 -17.93 -21.26 16.38
CA CYS A 464 -18.80 -22.20 15.68
C CYS A 464 -17.89 -23.17 14.92
N GLN A 465 -18.03 -24.45 15.26
CA GLN A 465 -17.45 -25.58 14.53
C GLN A 465 -17.58 -25.37 13.01
N ASP A 466 -16.48 -25.66 12.32
CA ASP A 466 -16.42 -25.71 10.87
C ASP A 466 -17.40 -26.78 10.37
N HIS A 467 -18.52 -26.35 9.79
CA HIS A 467 -19.27 -27.19 8.88
C HIS A 467 -18.72 -26.93 7.48
N LEU A 468 -18.06 -27.96 6.94
CA LEU A 468 -17.74 -28.10 5.52
C LEU A 468 -18.96 -27.67 4.68
N PRO A 469 -18.80 -26.77 3.70
CA PRO A 469 -19.90 -26.38 2.85
C PRO A 469 -20.08 -27.50 1.82
N LEU A 470 -21.16 -28.28 1.90
CA LEU A 470 -21.82 -28.96 0.76
C LEU A 470 -22.97 -29.87 1.27
N LEU A 471 -23.99 -29.27 1.86
CA LEU A 471 -25.33 -29.84 1.90
C LEU A 471 -26.33 -28.71 1.70
N SER A 472 -27.17 -28.84 0.68
CA SER A 472 -28.37 -28.02 0.51
C SER A 472 -29.28 -28.18 1.74
N PRO A 473 -29.98 -27.12 2.20
CA PRO A 473 -30.94 -27.30 3.28
C PRO A 473 -32.11 -28.14 2.76
N SER A 474 -32.20 -29.39 3.20
CA SER A 474 -33.45 -30.14 3.15
C SER A 474 -34.39 -29.54 4.19
N ASP A 475 -35.58 -29.14 3.76
CA ASP A 475 -36.69 -28.71 4.62
C ASP A 475 -37.05 -29.79 5.63
N ALA A 476 -36.45 -29.74 6.82
CA ALA A 476 -36.79 -30.60 7.95
C ALA A 476 -36.40 -29.94 9.28
N CYS A 477 -36.89 -28.71 9.53
CA CYS A 477 -36.84 -28.14 10.88
C CYS A 477 -37.99 -27.15 11.10
N TRP A 478 -39.22 -27.63 10.89
CA TRP A 478 -40.43 -27.02 11.44
C TRP A 478 -41.28 -28.12 12.07
N ALA A 479 -40.87 -28.55 13.26
CA ALA A 479 -41.72 -29.26 14.20
C ALA A 479 -41.39 -28.73 15.60
N GLY A 480 -41.84 -27.49 15.86
CA GLY A 480 -41.84 -26.92 17.20
C GLY A 480 -42.96 -27.56 18.02
N HIS A 481 -42.55 -28.32 19.03
CA HIS A 481 -43.42 -28.81 20.09
C HIS A 481 -44.17 -27.67 20.77
N THR A 482 -45.50 -27.79 20.80
CA THR A 482 -46.41 -27.08 21.72
C THR A 482 -46.27 -27.65 23.14
N PRO A 483 -46.27 -26.81 24.20
CA PRO A 483 -46.35 -27.30 25.56
C PRO A 483 -47.83 -27.44 25.96
N GLU A 484 -48.25 -28.64 26.38
CA GLU A 484 -49.50 -28.82 27.13
C GLU A 484 -49.20 -29.37 28.53
N GLN A 485 -50.08 -28.92 29.42
CA GLN A 485 -50.10 -29.05 30.87
C GLN A 485 -50.35 -30.50 31.33
N HIS A 486 -49.63 -30.95 32.36
CA HIS A 486 -50.19 -31.36 33.65
C HIS A 486 -49.12 -31.77 34.65
#